data_AF-A0A3A8ZAN8-F1
#
_entry.id   AF-A0A3A8ZAN8-F1
#
_cell.length_a   1.000
_cell.length_b   1.000
_cell.length_c   1.000
_cell.angle_alpha   90.00
_cell.angle_beta   90.00
_cell.angle_gamma   90.00
#
_symmetry.space_group_name_H-M   'P 1'
#
loop_
_entity.id
_entity.type
_entity.pdbx_description
1 polymer ?
#
loop_
_entity_poly.entity_id
_entity_poly.type
_entity_poly.pdbx_seq_one_letter_code
_entity_poly.pdbx_strand_id
1 'polypeptide(L)'
;MNQRVLIEVVLTDIRAKAELAKRDLGSLIKRIRTQRRAATAGEIKRAQTTLTAIEKRLAELSKLTQVIYEDNVSGKLTDERFMKMSQRYDEEQQQLKKDIEELQRQCDRENDRAFCKEQFLKAVRKFMEMKTLTPTILHELVERIDVYQT
;
A
#
# COMPACT_ATOMS: atom_id res chain seq x y z
N MET A 1 -12.70 -10.57 41.32
CA MET A 1 -11.94 -11.34 40.31
C MET A 1 -10.51 -10.84 40.31
N ASN A 2 -9.53 -11.70 40.58
CA ASN A 2 -8.13 -11.27 40.71
C ASN A 2 -7.56 -10.88 39.34
N GLN A 3 -7.18 -9.61 39.17
CA GLN A 3 -6.54 -9.08 37.95
C GLN A 3 -5.36 -9.95 37.48
N ARG A 4 -4.61 -10.54 38.43
CA ARG A 4 -3.52 -11.48 38.15
C ARG A 4 -3.98 -12.75 37.42
N VAL A 5 -5.13 -13.31 37.81
CA VAL A 5 -5.68 -14.54 37.20
C VAL A 5 -6.16 -14.26 35.79
N LEU A 6 -6.82 -13.11 35.56
CA LEU A 6 -7.24 -12.73 34.21
C LEU A 6 -6.04 -12.50 33.27
N ILE A 7 -4.98 -11.85 33.77
CA ILE A 7 -3.74 -11.64 33.00
C ILE A 7 -3.08 -12.99 32.63
N GLU A 8 -3.01 -13.94 33.56
CA GLU A 8 -2.44 -15.27 33.28
C GLU A 8 -3.26 -16.06 32.25
N VAL A 9 -4.59 -16.03 32.36
CA VAL A 9 -5.47 -16.72 31.41
C VAL A 9 -5.32 -16.12 30.00
N VAL A 10 -5.34 -14.80 29.89
CA VAL A 10 -5.19 -14.10 28.60
C VAL A 10 -3.79 -14.34 28.00
N LEU A 11 -2.72 -14.29 28.80
CA LEU A 11 -1.36 -14.62 28.34
C LEU A 11 -1.25 -16.06 27.84
N THR A 12 -1.87 -17.00 28.55
CA THR A 12 -1.84 -18.42 28.18
C THR A 12 -2.58 -18.66 26.86
N ASP A 13 -3.76 -18.02 26.69
CA ASP A 13 -4.54 -18.11 25.45
C ASP A 13 -3.79 -17.49 24.25
N ILE A 14 -3.19 -16.31 24.43
CA ILE A 14 -2.37 -15.66 23.38
C ILE A 14 -1.19 -16.56 22.99
N ARG A 15 -0.50 -17.18 23.95
CA ARG A 15 0.62 -18.10 23.67
C ARG A 15 0.15 -19.37 22.96
N ALA A 16 -0.98 -19.95 23.36
CA ALA A 16 -1.56 -21.12 22.71
C ALA A 16 -1.93 -20.83 21.25
N LYS A 17 -2.57 -19.67 20.99
CA LYS A 17 -2.89 -19.19 19.65
C LYS A 17 -1.64 -18.89 18.82
N ALA A 18 -0.59 -18.33 19.42
CA ALA A 18 0.71 -18.11 18.77
C ALA A 18 1.39 -19.44 18.35
N GLU A 19 1.33 -20.47 19.18
CA GLU A 19 1.84 -21.81 18.85
C GLU A 19 1.00 -22.50 17.77
N LEU A 20 -0.32 -22.35 17.79
CA LEU A 20 -1.19 -22.82 16.70
C LEU A 20 -0.85 -22.13 15.37
N ALA A 21 -0.65 -20.81 15.39
CA ALA A 21 -0.25 -20.04 14.21
C ALA A 21 1.14 -20.43 13.68
N LYS A 22 2.05 -20.87 14.54
CA LYS A 22 3.37 -21.41 14.17
C LYS A 22 3.28 -22.79 13.51
N ARG A 23 2.37 -23.66 13.97
CA ARG A 23 2.15 -25.00 13.40
C ARG A 23 1.47 -24.95 12.04
N ASP A 24 0.52 -24.02 11.85
CA ASP A 24 -0.20 -23.84 10.58
C ASP A 24 0.33 -22.68 9.72
N LEU A 25 1.58 -22.29 9.95
CA LEU A 25 2.23 -21.14 9.32
C LEU A 25 2.13 -21.17 7.79
N GLY A 26 2.28 -22.37 7.20
CA GLY A 26 2.21 -22.54 5.75
C GLY A 26 0.82 -22.21 5.18
N SER A 27 -0.25 -22.70 5.82
CA SER A 27 -1.63 -22.45 5.40
C SER A 27 -2.03 -21.00 5.65
N LEU A 28 -1.65 -20.43 6.81
CA LEU A 28 -1.96 -19.05 7.16
C LEU A 28 -1.29 -18.06 6.20
N ILE A 29 0.00 -18.24 5.91
CA ILE A 29 0.73 -17.44 4.91
C ILE A 29 0.08 -17.61 3.53
N LYS A 30 -0.31 -18.83 3.15
CA LYS A 30 -0.97 -19.10 1.87
C LYS A 30 -2.33 -18.38 1.79
N ARG A 31 -3.14 -18.40 2.86
CA ARG A 31 -4.42 -17.68 2.93
C ARG A 31 -4.21 -16.16 2.84
N ILE A 32 -3.30 -15.60 3.63
CA ILE A 32 -2.97 -14.16 3.61
C ILE A 32 -2.48 -13.75 2.21
N ARG A 33 -1.60 -14.54 1.58
CA ARG A 33 -1.14 -14.29 0.21
C ARG A 33 -2.27 -14.38 -0.81
N THR A 34 -3.18 -15.34 -0.67
CA THR A 34 -4.29 -15.54 -1.62
C THR A 34 -5.32 -14.41 -1.50
N GLN A 35 -5.68 -14.03 -0.27
CA GLN A 35 -6.59 -12.92 0.01
C GLN A 35 -6.00 -11.59 -0.48
N ARG A 36 -4.69 -11.37 -0.26
CA ARG A 36 -4.00 -10.19 -0.77
C ARG A 36 -3.85 -10.19 -2.28
N ARG A 37 -3.52 -11.31 -2.92
CA ARG A 37 -3.45 -11.42 -4.40
C ARG A 37 -4.78 -11.07 -5.06
N ALA A 38 -5.90 -11.51 -4.48
CA ALA A 38 -7.23 -11.18 -5.01
C ALA A 38 -7.53 -9.67 -4.91
N ALA A 39 -7.15 -9.02 -3.80
CA ALA A 39 -7.31 -7.58 -3.63
C ALA A 39 -6.36 -6.76 -4.53
N THR A 40 -5.07 -7.13 -4.58
CA THR A 40 -4.04 -6.42 -5.35
C THR A 40 -4.16 -6.62 -6.85
N ALA A 41 -4.71 -7.74 -7.36
CA ALA A 41 -4.83 -7.94 -8.80
C ALA A 41 -5.69 -6.86 -9.49
N GLY A 42 -6.79 -6.44 -8.85
CA GLY A 42 -7.65 -5.38 -9.34
C GLY A 42 -6.95 -4.01 -9.30
N GLU A 43 -6.23 -3.73 -8.22
CA GLU A 43 -5.48 -2.48 -8.02
C GLU A 43 -4.29 -2.36 -8.98
N ILE A 44 -3.54 -3.44 -9.17
CA ILE A 44 -2.43 -3.51 -10.14
C ILE A 44 -2.95 -3.26 -11.56
N LYS A 45 -4.06 -3.90 -11.94
CA LYS A 45 -4.64 -3.71 -13.28
C LYS A 45 -5.12 -2.27 -13.50
N ARG A 46 -5.73 -1.66 -12.48
CA ARG A 46 -6.12 -0.24 -12.50
C ARG A 46 -4.89 0.67 -12.62
N ALA A 47 -3.88 0.46 -11.78
CA ALA A 47 -2.63 1.22 -11.81
C ALA A 47 -1.93 1.13 -13.18
N GLN A 48 -1.83 -0.07 -13.77
CA GLN A 48 -1.30 -0.27 -15.12
C GLN A 48 -2.10 0.49 -16.18
N THR A 49 -3.44 0.41 -16.11
CA THR A 49 -4.32 1.12 -17.06
C THR A 49 -4.13 2.65 -16.96
N THR A 50 -4.04 3.17 -15.73
CA THR A 50 -3.78 4.59 -15.49
C THR A 50 -2.41 5.01 -16.00
N LEU A 51 -1.36 4.21 -15.73
CA LEU A 51 -0.01 4.49 -16.23
C LEU A 51 0.02 4.56 -17.76
N THR A 52 -0.57 3.56 -18.44
CA THR A 52 -0.64 3.56 -19.91
C THR A 52 -1.42 4.78 -20.45
N ALA A 53 -2.48 5.21 -19.77
CA ALA A 53 -3.22 6.40 -20.16
C ALA A 53 -2.37 7.68 -20.01
N ILE A 54 -1.62 7.81 -18.91
CA ILE A 54 -0.71 8.93 -18.68
C ILE A 54 0.43 8.94 -19.70
N GLU A 55 1.05 7.79 -19.98
CA GLU A 55 2.10 7.65 -21.00
C GLU A 55 1.61 8.06 -22.39
N LYS A 56 0.41 7.63 -22.75
CA LYS A 56 -0.23 8.03 -24.01
C LYS A 56 -0.44 9.54 -24.06
N ARG A 57 -0.93 10.14 -22.97
CA ARG A 57 -1.13 11.59 -22.89
C ARG A 57 0.17 12.37 -22.99
N LEU A 58 1.25 11.90 -22.35
CA LEU A 58 2.58 12.49 -22.48
C LEU A 58 3.07 12.46 -23.94
N ALA A 59 2.89 11.34 -24.65
CA ALA A 59 3.25 11.24 -26.06
C ALA A 59 2.41 12.18 -26.95
N GLU A 60 1.11 12.33 -26.66
CA GLU A 60 0.24 13.30 -27.33
C GLU A 60 0.74 14.73 -27.09
N LEU A 61 1.08 15.09 -25.85
CA LEU A 61 1.63 16.40 -25.51
C LEU A 61 2.95 16.67 -26.25
N SER A 62 3.87 15.69 -26.31
CA SER A 62 5.11 15.83 -27.09
C SER A 62 4.84 16.14 -28.56
N LYS A 63 3.86 15.47 -29.16
CA LYS A 63 3.46 15.74 -30.55
C LYS A 63 2.83 17.13 -30.71
N LEU A 64 1.97 17.54 -29.78
CA LEU A 64 1.35 18.86 -29.81
C LEU A 64 2.39 19.98 -29.67
N THR A 65 3.39 19.81 -28.80
CA THR A 65 4.49 20.77 -28.65
C THR A 65 5.30 20.90 -29.95
N GLN A 66 5.57 19.78 -30.64
CA GLN A 66 6.25 19.81 -31.94
C GLN A 66 5.44 20.59 -32.99
N VAL A 67 4.14 20.30 -33.11
CA VAL A 67 3.26 20.99 -34.07
C VAL A 67 3.18 22.49 -33.77
N ILE A 68 3.06 22.87 -32.49
CA ILE A 68 3.01 24.28 -32.08
C ILE A 68 4.30 25.01 -32.41
N TYR A 69 5.45 24.35 -32.28
CA TYR A 69 6.73 24.93 -32.69
C TYR A 69 6.80 25.14 -34.22
N GLU A 70 6.40 24.13 -35.00
CA GLU A 70 6.36 24.21 -36.47
C GLU A 70 5.40 25.31 -36.97
N ASP A 71 4.24 25.44 -36.34
CA ASP A 71 3.26 26.49 -36.67
C ASP A 71 3.73 27.89 -36.24
N ASN A 72 4.52 28.02 -35.17
CA ASN A 72 5.12 29.29 -34.78
C ASN A 72 6.20 29.71 -35.79
N VAL A 73 7.14 28.83 -36.11
CA VAL A 73 8.23 29.12 -37.07
C VAL A 73 7.69 29.43 -38.47
N SER A 74 6.58 28.80 -38.88
CA SER A 74 5.91 29.08 -40.15
C SER A 74 5.02 30.33 -40.15
N GLY A 75 4.90 31.02 -39.00
CA GLY A 75 4.11 32.25 -38.85
C GLY A 75 2.59 32.04 -38.82
N LYS A 76 2.11 30.79 -38.77
CA LYS A 76 0.69 30.46 -38.63
C LYS A 76 0.18 30.71 -37.21
N LEU A 77 1.09 30.71 -36.23
CA LEU A 77 0.82 30.99 -34.83
C LEU A 77 1.61 32.23 -34.40
N THR A 78 0.97 33.09 -33.59
CA THR A 78 1.67 34.23 -33.00
C THR A 78 2.52 33.79 -31.80
N ASP A 79 3.63 34.47 -31.56
CA ASP A 79 4.51 34.20 -30.41
C ASP A 79 3.76 34.21 -29.06
N GLU A 80 2.81 35.14 -28.89
CA GLU A 80 2.00 35.20 -27.67
C GLU A 80 1.18 33.92 -27.44
N ARG A 81 0.60 33.36 -28.52
CA ARG A 81 -0.18 32.13 -28.45
C ARG A 81 0.73 30.91 -28.26
N PHE A 82 1.89 30.90 -28.90
CA PHE A 82 2.92 29.88 -28.70
C PHE A 82 3.34 29.81 -27.23
N MET A 83 3.67 30.95 -26.61
CA MET A 83 4.11 31.00 -25.21
C MET A 83 3.03 30.49 -24.25
N LYS A 84 1.78 30.96 -24.43
CA LYS A 84 0.65 30.50 -23.60
C LYS A 84 0.38 29.00 -23.71
N MET A 85 0.43 28.43 -24.92
CA MET A 85 0.18 27.00 -25.12
C MET A 85 1.36 26.14 -24.63
N SER A 86 2.60 26.57 -24.90
CA SER A 86 3.79 25.87 -24.44
C SER A 86 3.84 25.80 -22.93
N GLN A 87 3.57 26.91 -22.24
CA GLN A 87 3.49 26.94 -20.77
C GLN A 87 2.45 25.95 -20.24
N ARG A 88 1.24 25.92 -20.81
CA ARG A 88 0.18 25.00 -20.37
C ARG A 88 0.58 23.53 -20.55
N TYR A 89 1.23 23.19 -21.67
CA TYR A 89 1.68 21.82 -21.90
C TYR A 89 2.85 21.42 -21.02
N ASP A 90 3.77 22.35 -20.72
CA ASP A 90 4.85 22.09 -19.77
C ASP A 90 4.31 21.86 -18.36
N GLU A 91 3.34 22.66 -17.92
CA GLU A 91 2.65 22.48 -16.64
C GLU A 91 1.93 21.11 -16.57
N GLU A 92 1.19 20.75 -17.63
CA GLU A 92 0.51 19.46 -17.70
C GLU A 92 1.51 18.28 -17.69
N GLN A 93 2.60 18.36 -18.46
CA GLN A 93 3.64 17.33 -18.46
C GLN A 93 4.32 17.18 -17.11
N GLN A 94 4.61 18.28 -16.41
CA GLN A 94 5.19 18.22 -15.07
C GLN A 94 4.23 17.57 -14.07
N GLN A 95 2.94 17.89 -14.14
CA GLN A 95 1.95 17.28 -13.27
C GLN A 95 1.85 15.76 -13.52
N LEU A 96 1.73 15.35 -14.78
CA LEU A 96 1.65 13.93 -15.15
C LEU A 96 2.89 13.13 -14.72
N LYS A 97 4.09 13.73 -14.78
CA LYS A 97 5.32 13.09 -14.26
C LYS A 97 5.26 12.89 -12.74
N LYS A 98 4.78 13.88 -11.99
CA LYS A 98 4.59 13.74 -10.53
C LYS A 98 3.57 12.64 -10.20
N ASP A 99 2.48 12.58 -10.95
CA ASP A 99 1.44 11.56 -10.76
C ASP A 99 2.01 10.15 -10.99
N ILE A 100 2.87 9.97 -12.00
CA ILE A 100 3.60 8.71 -12.24
C ILE A 100 4.47 8.35 -11.03
N GLU A 101 5.30 9.28 -10.56
CA GLU A 101 6.20 9.02 -9.42
C GLU A 101 5.43 8.69 -8.13
N GLU A 102 4.26 9.31 -7.92
CA GLU A 102 3.41 9.03 -6.77
C GLU A 102 2.75 7.65 -6.87
N LEU A 103 2.21 7.30 -8.04
CA LEU A 103 1.65 5.99 -8.33
C LEU A 103 2.70 4.88 -8.15
N GLN A 104 3.92 5.08 -8.64
CA GLN A 104 5.04 4.15 -8.45
C GLN A 104 5.38 3.98 -6.97
N ARG A 105 5.56 5.09 -6.23
CA ARG A 105 5.81 5.05 -4.79
C ARG A 105 4.69 4.35 -4.01
N GLN A 106 3.43 4.51 -4.41
CA GLN A 106 2.33 3.80 -3.79
C GLN A 106 2.38 2.30 -4.07
N CYS A 107 2.68 1.90 -5.31
CA CYS A 107 2.87 0.49 -5.66
C CYS A 107 4.03 -0.13 -4.86
N ASP A 108 5.16 0.56 -4.74
CA ASP A 108 6.32 0.08 -4.00
C ASP A 108 6.02 -0.08 -2.51
N ARG A 109 5.33 0.88 -1.89
CA ARG A 109 4.89 0.78 -0.48
C ARG A 109 3.96 -0.41 -0.23
N GLU A 110 3.04 -0.69 -1.16
CA GLU A 110 2.15 -1.85 -1.04
C GLU A 110 2.89 -3.17 -1.27
N ASN A 111 3.95 -3.17 -2.10
CA ASN A 111 4.85 -4.30 -2.28
C ASN A 111 5.74 -4.54 -1.05
N ASP A 112 6.27 -3.49 -0.41
CA ASP A 112 7.03 -3.58 0.84
C ASP A 112 6.16 -4.04 2.02
N ARG A 113 4.86 -3.67 1.99
CA ARG A 113 3.86 -4.20 2.92
C ARG A 113 3.54 -5.66 2.68
N ALA A 114 4.04 -6.32 1.63
CA ALA A 114 3.90 -7.75 1.38
C ALA A 114 4.71 -8.59 2.39
N PHE A 115 4.28 -8.52 3.65
CA PHE A 115 4.57 -9.33 4.82
C PHE A 115 5.53 -10.51 4.58
N CYS A 116 6.80 -10.30 4.94
CA CYS A 116 7.80 -11.35 4.94
C CYS A 116 7.48 -12.39 6.01
N LYS A 117 7.61 -13.68 5.65
CA LYS A 117 7.54 -14.84 6.56
C LYS A 117 8.34 -14.62 7.86
N GLU A 118 9.48 -13.93 7.75
CA GLU A 118 10.33 -13.57 8.89
C GLU A 118 9.71 -12.54 9.83
N GLN A 119 9.00 -11.53 9.32
CA GLN A 119 8.33 -10.55 10.18
C GLN A 119 7.19 -11.20 10.98
N PHE A 120 6.43 -12.11 10.35
CA PHE A 120 5.40 -12.91 11.04
C PHE A 120 6.02 -13.80 12.12
N LEU A 121 7.07 -14.55 11.76
CA LEU A 121 7.77 -15.43 12.71
C LEU A 121 8.39 -14.65 13.87
N LYS A 122 8.91 -13.45 13.61
CA LYS A 122 9.44 -12.55 14.64
C LYS A 122 8.35 -12.03 15.56
N ALA A 123 7.18 -11.67 15.02
CA ALA A 123 6.02 -11.28 15.82
C ALA A 123 5.54 -12.44 16.70
N VAL A 124 5.31 -13.63 16.12
CA VAL A 124 4.88 -14.84 16.85
C VAL A 124 5.89 -15.20 17.96
N ARG A 125 7.20 -15.19 17.68
CA ARG A 125 8.24 -15.41 18.71
C ARG A 125 8.19 -14.37 19.82
N LYS A 126 8.05 -13.08 19.48
CA LYS A 126 7.92 -11.99 20.46
C LYS A 126 6.72 -12.18 21.37
N PHE A 127 5.60 -12.69 20.86
CA PHE A 127 4.41 -13.01 21.66
C PHE A 127 4.60 -14.25 22.55
N MET A 128 5.35 -15.25 22.10
CA MET A 128 5.65 -16.44 22.91
C MET A 128 6.63 -16.15 24.06
N GLU A 129 7.59 -15.26 23.86
CA GLU A 129 8.60 -14.87 24.86
C GLU A 129 8.11 -13.75 25.81
N MET A 130 6.96 -13.15 25.53
CA MET A 130 6.40 -12.05 26.32
C MET A 130 6.00 -12.51 27.71
N LYS A 131 6.56 -11.88 28.75
CA LYS A 131 6.28 -12.17 30.16
C LYS A 131 5.19 -11.29 30.77
N THR A 132 4.91 -10.12 30.17
CA THR A 132 3.96 -9.13 30.69
C THR A 132 3.02 -8.64 29.60
N LEU A 133 1.73 -8.60 29.92
CA LEU A 133 0.69 -8.10 29.03
C LEU A 133 0.63 -6.57 29.19
N THR A 134 1.06 -5.80 28.19
CA THR A 134 0.90 -4.34 28.20
C THR A 134 -0.47 -3.93 27.64
N PRO A 135 -1.07 -2.82 28.12
CA PRO A 135 -2.37 -2.35 27.64
C PRO A 135 -2.43 -2.15 26.11
N THR A 136 -1.33 -1.66 25.52
CA THR A 136 -1.21 -1.47 24.07
C THR A 136 -1.36 -2.77 23.30
N ILE A 137 -0.73 -3.86 23.78
CA ILE A 137 -0.76 -5.17 23.13
C ILE A 137 -2.11 -5.85 23.33
N LEU A 138 -2.77 -5.62 24.47
CA LEU A 138 -4.13 -6.07 24.71
C LEU A 138 -5.09 -5.47 23.68
N HIS A 139 -5.02 -4.14 23.46
CA HIS A 139 -5.87 -3.46 22.47
C HIS A 139 -5.58 -3.87 21.02
N GLU A 140 -4.35 -4.23 20.70
CA GLU A 140 -3.99 -4.70 19.35
C GLU A 140 -4.44 -6.14 19.07
N LEU A 141 -4.50 -7.00 20.09
CA LEU A 141 -4.73 -8.44 19.91
C LEU A 141 -6.11 -8.92 20.36
N VAL A 142 -6.79 -8.17 21.22
CA VAL A 142 -8.04 -8.59 21.86
C VAL A 142 -9.13 -7.58 21.55
N GLU A 143 -10.08 -8.01 20.72
CA GLU A 143 -11.23 -7.19 20.32
C GLU A 143 -12.25 -7.03 21.46
N ARG A 144 -12.49 -8.08 22.25
CA ARG A 144 -13.39 -8.07 23.42
C ARG A 144 -13.05 -9.18 24.42
N ILE A 145 -13.25 -8.92 25.71
CA ILE A 145 -13.17 -9.93 26.78
C ILE A 145 -14.55 -10.03 27.44
N ASP A 146 -15.22 -11.15 27.23
CA ASP A 146 -16.51 -11.44 27.87
C ASP A 146 -16.27 -12.23 29.16
N VAL A 147 -16.58 -11.63 30.30
CA VAL A 147 -16.47 -12.26 31.63
C VAL A 147 -17.86 -12.61 32.12
N TYR A 148 -18.14 -13.90 32.26
CA TYR A 148 -19.37 -14.40 32.88
C TYR A 148 -19.11 -14.62 34.37
N GLN A 149 -19.87 -13.95 35.24
CA GLN A 149 -19.92 -14.29 36.65
C GLN A 149 -20.90 -15.44 36.85
N THR A 150 -20.42 -16.52 37.47
CA THR A 150 -21.29 -17.54 38.09
C THR A 150 -21.45 -17.19 39.56
#